data_AF-A0A645AJM5-F1
#
_entry.id   AF-A0A645AJM5-F1
#
_cell.length_a   1.000
_cell.length_b   1.000
_cell.length_c   1.000
_cell.angle_alpha   90.00
_cell.angle_beta   90.00
_cell.angle_gamma   90.00
#
_symmetry.space_group_name_H-M   'P 1'
#
loop_
_entity.id
_entity.type
_entity.pdbx_description
1 polymer ?
#
loop_
_entity_poly.entity_id
_entity_poly.type
_entity_poly.pdbx_seq_one_letter_code
_entity_poly.pdbx_strand_id
1 'polypeptide(L)'
;MIAIRTNRTEYRNDIAEEIRLFLGLAEITLYEEINPADAELVFTLMLEKYGRRYQLSADAGDYVETDAFELPDQADALTTKKLEKRALKLACYRLLKRLYPRIATPWGSLTGIRPTKLYRELMLEGGESHARTMFRDTFDVSEEKTALAARICGVQEPMIRSVMPREIDLYVGIPFCRTKCLYCSFPSEVMGRNDRLPRYLDALKSDIAAGAALVRENDFRVRSFYMGGGTPTVLSAAQLEDLLGFTLKQYGTFGMESTVEAGRPDTIDREKLLVLKGLGVSRISINPQTMSDETLRRVGRSHTAADIVQVYRLAREIGFDSINMDLIAGLPGEITEDMQRSCDAIADLRPDNLTVHSLAIKRSSLLKKELDEYPLASAEQAEEMTRIGARCAERMGMQPYYMYRQKYMSGNLENVGYALPGKECVYNIDMMEETASILSHGAGTMTKRVFGGENRIERLPSPKDVPTYLEKLERLADDKRAFFTEKETQKNALRGGGND
;
A
#
# COMPACT_ATOMS: atom_id res chain seq x y z
N MET A 1 -17.59 -26.46 -1.25
CA MET A 1 -18.14 -25.17 -0.78
C MET A 1 -18.04 -25.10 0.74
N ILE A 2 -17.62 -23.97 1.30
CA ILE A 2 -17.47 -23.77 2.76
C ILE A 2 -18.65 -22.95 3.29
N ALA A 3 -19.22 -23.35 4.43
CA ALA A 3 -20.36 -22.66 5.05
C ALA A 3 -19.98 -22.03 6.39
N ILE A 4 -20.54 -20.86 6.70
CA ILE A 4 -20.43 -20.20 8.01
C ILE A 4 -21.80 -20.20 8.68
N ARG A 5 -21.88 -20.68 9.92
CA ARG A 5 -23.04 -20.56 10.80
C ARG A 5 -22.70 -19.63 11.95
N THR A 6 -23.41 -18.51 12.13
CA THR A 6 -23.09 -17.57 13.21
C THR A 6 -24.30 -16.74 13.66
N ASN A 7 -24.36 -16.41 14.95
CA ASN A 7 -25.33 -15.45 15.51
C ASN A 7 -24.91 -13.98 15.33
N ARG A 8 -23.86 -13.70 14.55
CA ARG A 8 -23.37 -12.36 14.20
C ARG A 8 -23.08 -12.24 12.70
N THR A 9 -24.14 -12.34 11.89
CA THR A 9 -24.03 -12.34 10.42
C THR A 9 -23.44 -11.05 9.86
N GLU A 10 -23.47 -9.94 10.61
CA GLU A 10 -22.81 -8.68 10.29
C GLU A 10 -21.28 -8.80 10.18
N TYR A 11 -20.67 -9.80 10.82
CA TYR A 11 -19.23 -10.08 10.76
C TYR A 11 -18.87 -11.23 9.81
N ARG A 12 -19.82 -11.74 9.00
CA ARG A 12 -19.58 -12.88 8.10
C ARG A 12 -18.38 -12.66 7.17
N ASN A 13 -18.20 -11.44 6.68
CA ASN A 13 -17.11 -11.11 5.76
C ASN A 13 -15.76 -11.14 6.48
N ASP A 14 -15.70 -10.67 7.73
CA ASP A 14 -14.49 -10.71 8.55
C ASP A 14 -14.08 -12.16 8.87
N ILE A 15 -15.05 -13.03 9.18
CA ILE A 15 -14.81 -14.47 9.40
C ILE A 15 -14.35 -15.15 8.09
N ALA A 16 -15.04 -14.87 6.98
CA ALA A 16 -14.67 -15.41 5.68
C ALA A 16 -13.28 -14.96 5.22
N GLU A 17 -12.79 -13.79 5.64
CA GLU A 17 -11.40 -13.38 5.38
C GLU A 17 -10.39 -14.29 6.09
N GLU A 18 -10.64 -14.69 7.34
CA GLU A 18 -9.77 -15.61 8.09
C GLU A 18 -9.75 -17.00 7.45
N ILE A 19 -10.92 -17.53 7.06
CA ILE A 19 -11.02 -18.83 6.36
C ILE A 19 -10.21 -18.82 5.06
N ARG A 20 -10.26 -17.73 4.29
CA ARG A 20 -9.50 -17.59 3.04
C ARG A 20 -7.98 -17.52 3.24
N LEU A 21 -7.48 -17.20 4.45
CA LEU A 21 -6.06 -17.30 4.74
C LEU A 21 -5.55 -18.73 4.64
N PHE A 22 -6.40 -19.70 4.97
CA PHE A 22 -6.04 -21.12 5.00
C PHE A 22 -6.54 -21.88 3.77
N LEU A 23 -7.73 -21.52 3.26
CA LEU A 23 -8.43 -22.25 2.19
C LEU A 23 -8.45 -21.50 0.84
N GLY A 24 -7.71 -20.39 0.73
CA GLY A 24 -7.51 -19.66 -0.53
C GLY A 24 -8.81 -19.08 -1.10
N LEU A 25 -9.10 -19.38 -2.37
CA LEU A 25 -10.26 -18.84 -3.10
C LEU A 25 -11.54 -19.65 -2.92
N ALA A 26 -11.67 -20.41 -1.82
CA ALA A 26 -12.88 -21.15 -1.50
C ALA A 26 -14.14 -20.28 -1.58
N GLU A 27 -15.19 -20.84 -2.16
CA GLU A 27 -16.53 -20.25 -2.10
C GLU A 27 -17.07 -20.39 -0.69
N ILE A 28 -17.38 -19.25 -0.06
CA ILE A 28 -17.82 -19.15 1.33
C ILE A 28 -19.19 -18.48 1.36
N THR A 29 -20.15 -19.15 1.97
CA THR A 29 -21.54 -18.69 2.08
C THR A 29 -22.08 -18.85 3.50
N LEU A 30 -23.23 -18.25 3.81
CA LEU A 30 -23.92 -18.51 5.07
C LEU A 30 -24.62 -19.87 5.00
N TYR A 31 -24.57 -20.61 6.10
CA TYR A 31 -25.15 -21.95 6.19
C TYR A 31 -26.66 -21.93 5.93
N GLU A 32 -27.34 -20.84 6.31
CA GLU A 32 -28.77 -20.64 6.08
C GLU A 32 -29.13 -20.38 4.61
N GLU A 33 -28.16 -20.08 3.75
CA GLU A 33 -28.36 -19.74 2.34
C GLU A 33 -28.14 -20.93 1.39
N ILE A 34 -27.82 -22.12 1.91
CA ILE A 34 -27.52 -23.32 1.12
C ILE A 34 -28.21 -24.57 1.64
N ASN A 35 -28.25 -25.62 0.82
CA ASN A 35 -28.59 -26.95 1.30
C ASN A 35 -27.41 -27.51 2.12
N PRO A 36 -27.63 -27.98 3.36
CA PRO A 36 -26.57 -28.55 4.20
C PRO A 36 -25.73 -29.64 3.53
N ALA A 37 -26.31 -30.41 2.61
CA ALA A 37 -25.61 -31.46 1.87
C ALA A 37 -24.53 -30.93 0.91
N ASP A 38 -24.59 -29.65 0.54
CA ASP A 38 -23.65 -29.02 -0.40
C ASP A 38 -22.40 -28.44 0.30
N ALA A 39 -22.41 -28.40 1.64
CA ALA A 39 -21.29 -27.89 2.44
C ALA A 39 -20.23 -28.99 2.66
N GLU A 40 -19.00 -28.75 2.19
CA GLU A 40 -17.86 -29.63 2.45
C GLU A 40 -17.35 -29.49 3.89
N LEU A 41 -17.45 -28.29 4.45
CA LEU A 41 -17.08 -27.98 5.82
C LEU A 41 -17.92 -26.81 6.33
N VAL A 42 -18.40 -26.92 7.56
CA VAL A 42 -19.18 -25.88 8.24
C VAL A 42 -18.35 -25.33 9.39
N PHE A 43 -18.16 -24.02 9.42
CA PHE A 43 -17.61 -23.29 10.55
C PHE A 43 -18.76 -22.69 11.34
N THR A 44 -18.95 -23.14 12.58
CA THR A 44 -19.93 -22.58 13.50
C THR A 44 -19.23 -21.61 14.45
N LEU A 45 -19.65 -20.34 14.49
CA LEU A 45 -19.09 -19.33 15.40
C LEU A 45 -20.22 -18.61 16.15
N MET A 46 -20.30 -18.79 17.47
CA MET A 46 -21.34 -18.20 18.31
C MET A 46 -20.74 -17.26 19.34
N LEU A 47 -21.29 -16.05 19.42
CA LEU A 47 -20.88 -15.02 20.37
C LEU A 47 -22.05 -14.66 21.30
N GLU A 48 -22.02 -15.20 22.51
CA GLU A 48 -23.03 -15.02 23.53
C GLU A 48 -22.67 -13.89 24.49
N LYS A 49 -23.68 -13.11 24.90
CA LYS A 49 -23.50 -11.94 25.77
C LYS A 49 -24.14 -12.17 27.13
N TYR A 50 -23.35 -11.99 28.18
CA TYR A 50 -23.75 -12.09 29.59
C TYR A 50 -23.39 -10.79 30.32
N GLY A 51 -24.25 -9.79 30.21
CA GLY A 51 -23.96 -8.44 30.70
C GLY A 51 -22.82 -7.79 29.93
N ARG A 52 -21.67 -7.55 30.59
CA ARG A 52 -20.44 -7.03 29.97
C ARG A 52 -19.48 -8.10 29.48
N ARG A 53 -19.69 -9.34 29.91
CA ARG A 53 -18.88 -10.49 29.51
C ARG A 53 -19.45 -11.10 28.25
N TYR A 54 -18.58 -11.45 27.33
CA TYR A 54 -18.88 -12.16 26.12
C TYR A 54 -18.18 -13.51 26.13
N GLN A 55 -18.88 -14.55 25.68
CA GLN A 55 -18.33 -15.88 25.49
C GLN A 55 -18.46 -16.28 24.03
N LEU A 56 -17.40 -16.87 23.51
CA LEU A 56 -17.26 -17.24 22.12
C LEU A 56 -17.01 -18.73 22.02
N SER A 57 -17.70 -19.41 21.12
CA SER A 57 -17.38 -20.77 20.69
C SER A 57 -17.20 -20.80 19.17
N ALA A 58 -16.17 -21.47 18.70
CA ALA A 58 -15.94 -21.74 17.30
C ALA A 58 -15.67 -23.24 17.10
N ASP A 59 -16.41 -23.88 16.20
CA ASP A 59 -16.23 -25.29 15.87
C ASP A 59 -16.26 -25.57 14.37
N ALA A 60 -15.51 -26.59 13.96
CA ALA A 60 -15.53 -27.13 12.61
C ALA A 60 -15.02 -28.58 12.64
N GLY A 61 -15.88 -29.52 12.23
CA GLY A 61 -15.61 -30.95 12.39
C GLY A 61 -15.46 -31.32 13.88
N ASP A 62 -14.37 -31.99 14.23
CA ASP A 62 -14.08 -32.42 15.62
C ASP A 62 -13.33 -31.37 16.46
N TYR A 63 -13.04 -30.21 15.88
CA TYR A 63 -12.25 -29.16 16.54
C TYR A 63 -13.16 -28.10 17.13
N VAL A 64 -12.86 -27.71 18.37
CA VAL A 64 -13.58 -26.68 19.12
C VAL A 64 -12.57 -25.73 19.75
N GLU A 65 -12.87 -24.44 19.64
CA GLU A 65 -12.19 -23.33 20.29
C GLU A 65 -13.20 -22.51 21.08
N THR A 66 -12.79 -22.06 22.27
CA THR A 66 -13.62 -21.18 23.11
C THR A 66 -12.80 -20.02 23.62
N ASP A 67 -13.40 -18.84 23.68
CA ASP A 67 -12.75 -17.65 24.24
C ASP A 67 -13.77 -16.80 25.02
N ALA A 68 -13.29 -15.87 25.82
CA ALA A 68 -14.12 -14.90 26.50
C ALA A 68 -13.41 -13.55 26.65
N PHE A 69 -14.17 -12.47 26.55
CA PHE A 69 -13.68 -11.13 26.83
C PHE A 69 -14.72 -10.32 27.59
N GLU A 70 -14.28 -9.23 28.19
CA GLU A 70 -15.15 -8.30 28.90
C GLU A 70 -15.02 -6.90 28.30
N LEU A 71 -16.17 -6.22 28.14
CA LEU A 71 -16.19 -4.84 27.68
C LEU A 71 -15.69 -3.90 28.80
N PRO A 72 -14.90 -2.85 28.47
CA PRO A 72 -14.61 -1.76 29.40
C PRO A 72 -15.86 -1.09 29.99
N ASP A 73 -15.75 -0.46 31.16
CA ASP A 73 -16.87 0.14 31.92
C ASP A 73 -17.71 1.13 31.10
N GLN A 74 -17.08 1.82 30.15
CA GLN A 74 -17.69 2.85 29.29
C GLN A 74 -17.45 2.56 27.80
N ALA A 75 -17.51 1.29 27.39
CA ALA A 75 -17.35 0.93 25.99
C ALA A 75 -18.48 1.51 25.14
N ASP A 76 -18.14 2.37 24.18
CA ASP A 76 -19.08 2.85 23.17
C ASP A 76 -19.40 1.76 22.14
N ALA A 77 -20.34 2.06 21.23
CA ALA A 77 -20.76 1.12 20.19
C ALA A 77 -19.59 0.74 19.26
N LEU A 78 -18.65 1.67 19.00
CA LEU A 78 -17.49 1.42 18.16
C LEU A 78 -16.49 0.47 18.83
N THR A 79 -16.20 0.68 20.11
CA THR A 79 -15.33 -0.18 20.91
C THR A 79 -15.92 -1.57 21.04
N THR A 80 -17.22 -1.66 21.32
CA THR A 80 -17.94 -2.94 21.39
C THR A 80 -17.81 -3.70 20.06
N LYS A 81 -18.13 -3.04 18.94
CA LYS A 81 -17.99 -3.63 17.60
C LYS A 81 -16.55 -4.06 17.29
N LYS A 82 -15.55 -3.27 17.68
CA LYS A 82 -14.11 -3.58 17.49
C LYS A 82 -13.73 -4.86 18.26
N LEU A 83 -14.20 -5.01 19.50
CA LEU A 83 -13.90 -6.16 20.35
C LEU A 83 -14.63 -7.44 19.90
N GLU A 84 -15.93 -7.36 19.60
CA GLU A 84 -16.71 -8.50 19.08
C GLU A 84 -16.11 -9.05 17.79
N LYS A 85 -15.85 -8.15 16.82
CA LYS A 85 -15.21 -8.49 15.55
C LYS A 85 -13.85 -9.14 15.78
N ARG A 86 -13.01 -8.56 16.65
CA ARG A 86 -11.67 -9.10 16.95
C ARG A 86 -11.77 -10.51 17.52
N ALA A 87 -12.65 -10.74 18.49
CA ALA A 87 -12.81 -12.04 19.14
C ALA A 87 -13.20 -13.12 18.13
N LEU A 88 -14.23 -12.87 17.30
CA LEU A 88 -14.67 -13.81 16.25
C LEU A 88 -13.56 -14.16 15.26
N LYS A 89 -12.81 -13.16 14.80
CA LYS A 89 -11.66 -13.37 13.90
C LYS A 89 -10.58 -14.23 14.56
N LEU A 90 -10.25 -13.96 15.82
CA LEU A 90 -9.22 -14.72 16.55
C LEU A 90 -9.63 -16.17 16.79
N ALA A 91 -10.87 -16.45 17.21
CA ALA A 91 -11.32 -17.83 17.38
C ALA A 91 -11.35 -18.58 16.04
N CYS A 92 -11.82 -17.94 14.98
CA CYS A 92 -11.78 -18.52 13.63
C CYS A 92 -10.34 -18.88 13.24
N TYR A 93 -9.41 -17.94 13.41
CA TYR A 93 -8.00 -18.15 13.11
C TYR A 93 -7.38 -19.29 13.93
N ARG A 94 -7.60 -19.33 15.25
CA ARG A 94 -7.06 -20.39 16.13
C ARG A 94 -7.60 -21.76 15.75
N LEU A 95 -8.90 -21.86 15.45
CA LEU A 95 -9.53 -23.08 14.98
C LEU A 95 -8.90 -23.55 13.66
N LEU A 96 -8.74 -22.64 12.70
CA LEU A 96 -8.08 -22.92 11.42
C LEU A 96 -6.62 -23.35 11.57
N LYS A 97 -5.86 -22.72 12.47
CA LYS A 97 -4.48 -23.09 12.79
C LYS A 97 -4.39 -24.52 13.31
N ARG A 98 -5.38 -25.00 14.07
CA ARG A 98 -5.43 -26.40 14.53
C ARG A 98 -5.79 -27.38 13.41
N LEU A 99 -6.73 -27.00 12.54
CA LEU A 99 -7.13 -27.80 11.37
C LEU A 99 -6.00 -27.91 10.34
N TYR A 100 -5.24 -26.83 10.14
CA TYR A 100 -4.27 -26.67 9.06
C TYR A 100 -2.93 -26.09 9.57
N PRO A 101 -2.22 -26.78 10.48
CA PRO A 101 -1.04 -26.23 11.17
C PRO A 101 0.11 -25.86 10.23
N ARG A 102 0.17 -26.46 9.04
CA ARG A 102 1.21 -26.17 8.03
C ARG A 102 0.95 -24.91 7.20
N ILE A 103 -0.22 -24.29 7.33
CA ILE A 103 -0.64 -23.14 6.51
C ILE A 103 -0.58 -21.81 7.32
N ALA A 104 -0.38 -21.87 8.64
CA ALA A 104 -0.33 -20.69 9.49
C ALA A 104 0.71 -19.67 9.00
N THR A 105 0.28 -18.43 8.79
CA THR A 105 1.12 -17.39 8.18
C THR A 105 1.92 -16.60 9.22
N PRO A 106 3.10 -16.03 8.89
CA PRO A 106 3.94 -15.28 9.84
C PRO A 106 3.29 -14.07 10.50
N TRP A 107 2.20 -13.55 9.90
CA TRP A 107 1.42 -12.41 10.39
C TRP A 107 0.19 -12.81 11.23
N GLY A 108 0.06 -14.09 11.57
CA GLY A 108 -1.03 -14.56 12.41
C GLY A 108 -2.41 -14.24 11.84
N SER A 109 -3.30 -13.76 12.70
CA SER A 109 -4.69 -13.37 12.35
C SER A 109 -4.80 -11.95 11.74
N LEU A 110 -3.68 -11.27 11.48
CA LEU A 110 -3.73 -9.94 10.88
C LEU A 110 -4.03 -10.08 9.39
N THR A 111 -5.14 -9.50 8.92
CA THR A 111 -5.50 -9.43 7.49
C THR A 111 -5.39 -8.01 6.91
N GLY A 112 -5.04 -7.03 7.74
CA GLY A 112 -4.97 -5.62 7.36
C GLY A 112 -3.77 -5.27 6.47
N ILE A 113 -3.94 -4.23 5.66
CA ILE A 113 -2.90 -3.70 4.74
C ILE A 113 -1.72 -3.07 5.50
N ARG A 114 -1.94 -2.52 6.71
CA ARG A 114 -0.97 -1.67 7.43
C ARG A 114 -0.73 -2.19 8.85
N PRO A 115 0.10 -3.22 9.03
CA PRO A 115 0.38 -3.76 10.35
C PRO A 115 1.14 -2.77 11.24
N THR A 116 2.05 -1.96 10.68
CA THR A 116 2.82 -0.93 11.43
C THR A 116 1.93 0.15 12.05
N LYS A 117 0.86 0.55 11.35
CA LYS A 117 -0.14 1.47 11.93
C LYS A 117 -0.78 0.90 13.19
N LEU A 118 -1.22 -0.36 13.16
CA LEU A 118 -1.77 -1.04 14.34
C LEU A 118 -0.72 -1.18 15.43
N TYR A 119 0.51 -1.53 15.09
CA TYR A 119 1.61 -1.63 16.04
C TYR A 119 1.84 -0.30 16.76
N ARG A 120 1.90 0.81 16.02
CA ARG A 120 2.02 2.16 16.59
C ARG A 120 0.83 2.54 17.47
N GLU A 121 -0.41 2.25 17.06
CA GLU A 121 -1.59 2.48 17.89
C GLU A 121 -1.46 1.78 19.26
N LEU A 122 -1.03 0.51 19.26
CA LEU A 122 -0.80 -0.24 20.50
C LEU A 122 0.38 0.30 21.31
N MET A 123 1.44 0.78 20.65
CA MET A 123 2.55 1.46 21.33
C MET A 123 2.09 2.73 22.05
N LEU A 124 1.18 3.49 21.44
CA LEU A 124 0.60 4.69 22.05
C LEU A 124 -0.36 4.33 23.21
N GLU A 125 -1.05 3.19 23.13
CA GLU A 125 -1.94 2.71 24.18
C GLU A 125 -1.19 2.20 25.43
N GLY A 126 -0.07 1.48 25.26
CA GLY A 126 0.59 0.79 26.38
C GLY A 126 2.10 0.61 26.27
N GLY A 127 2.76 1.31 25.36
CA GLY A 127 4.21 1.19 25.11
C GLY A 127 4.59 -0.01 24.24
N GLU A 128 5.88 -0.10 23.89
CA GLU A 128 6.37 -1.15 22.97
C GLU A 128 6.15 -2.57 23.51
N SER A 129 6.36 -2.79 24.81
CA SER A 129 6.14 -4.10 25.44
C SER A 129 4.69 -4.58 25.28
N HIS A 130 3.73 -3.67 25.43
CA HIS A 130 2.32 -3.96 25.18
C HIS A 130 2.06 -4.31 23.71
N ALA A 131 2.58 -3.51 22.77
CA ALA A 131 2.42 -3.76 21.34
C ALA A 131 2.99 -5.13 20.93
N ARG A 132 4.18 -5.50 21.43
CA ARG A 132 4.79 -6.82 21.19
C ARG A 132 3.94 -7.96 21.74
N THR A 133 3.47 -7.83 22.98
CA THR A 133 2.60 -8.83 23.63
C THR A 133 1.32 -9.02 22.85
N MET A 134 0.68 -7.92 22.43
CA MET A 134 -0.53 -7.97 21.61
C MET A 134 -0.28 -8.64 20.27
N PHE A 135 0.80 -8.29 19.57
CA PHE A 135 1.14 -8.90 18.28
C PHE A 135 1.36 -10.41 18.40
N ARG A 136 2.13 -10.85 19.39
CA ARG A 136 2.47 -12.26 19.55
C ARG A 136 1.37 -13.10 20.17
N ASP A 137 0.85 -12.66 21.31
CA ASP A 137 0.03 -13.53 22.16
C ASP A 137 -1.45 -13.41 21.77
N THR A 138 -1.86 -12.23 21.29
CA THR A 138 -3.25 -12.02 20.83
C THR A 138 -3.38 -12.31 19.34
N PHE A 139 -2.57 -11.68 18.50
CA PHE A 139 -2.70 -11.80 17.04
C PHE A 139 -1.90 -12.96 16.43
N ASP A 140 -1.11 -13.69 17.23
CA ASP A 140 -0.29 -14.83 16.77
C ASP A 140 0.71 -14.45 15.67
N VAL A 141 1.17 -13.20 15.67
CA VAL A 141 2.24 -12.71 14.79
C VAL A 141 3.57 -13.28 15.27
N SER A 142 4.36 -13.82 14.35
CA SER A 142 5.69 -14.35 14.66
C SER A 142 6.61 -13.28 15.29
N GLU A 143 7.62 -13.71 16.06
CA GLU A 143 8.62 -12.80 16.64
C GLU A 143 9.36 -12.02 15.54
N GLU A 144 9.70 -12.66 14.42
CA GLU A 144 10.37 -12.02 13.28
C GLU A 144 9.55 -10.83 12.75
N LYS A 145 8.26 -11.03 12.47
CA LYS A 145 7.37 -9.98 11.94
C LYS A 145 7.03 -8.93 12.99
N THR A 146 6.94 -9.31 14.26
CA THR A 146 6.78 -8.38 15.39
C THR A 146 7.99 -7.46 15.51
N ALA A 147 9.20 -8.02 15.45
CA ALA A 147 10.44 -7.26 15.47
C ALA A 147 10.59 -6.35 14.23
N LEU A 148 10.17 -6.82 13.05
CA LEU A 148 10.13 -6.00 11.84
C LEU A 148 9.21 -4.77 12.00
N ALA A 149 7.98 -4.97 12.48
CA ALA A 149 7.05 -3.88 12.73
C ALA A 149 7.60 -2.87 13.74
N ALA A 150 8.22 -3.36 14.83
CA ALA A 150 8.86 -2.51 15.83
C ALA A 150 10.00 -1.66 15.25
N ARG A 151 10.89 -2.26 14.44
CA ARG A 151 12.00 -1.53 13.78
C ARG A 151 11.46 -0.44 12.87
N ILE A 152 10.48 -0.77 12.04
CA ILE A 152 9.86 0.20 11.12
C ILE A 152 9.26 1.37 11.89
N CYS A 153 8.45 1.11 12.93
CA CYS A 153 7.87 2.19 13.74
C CYS A 153 8.95 3.06 14.39
N GLY A 154 10.07 2.47 14.85
CA GLY A 154 11.21 3.22 15.37
C GLY A 154 11.85 4.16 14.36
N VAL A 155 12.04 3.70 13.12
CA VAL A 155 12.59 4.51 12.01
C VAL A 155 11.63 5.64 11.60
N GLN A 156 10.32 5.36 11.59
CA GLN A 156 9.30 6.32 11.17
C GLN A 156 9.07 7.45 12.18
N GLU A 157 9.27 7.20 13.48
CA GLU A 157 8.85 8.09 14.56
C GLU A 157 9.31 9.56 14.40
N PRO A 158 10.58 9.86 14.05
CA PRO A 158 11.00 11.25 13.84
C PRO A 158 10.24 11.93 12.70
N MET A 159 9.98 11.20 11.61
CA MET A 159 9.27 11.73 10.44
C MET A 159 7.81 11.99 10.77
N ILE A 160 7.14 11.05 11.43
CA ILE A 160 5.74 11.18 11.87
C ILE A 160 5.58 12.38 12.80
N ARG A 161 6.50 12.58 13.75
CA ARG A 161 6.47 13.74 14.66
C ARG A 161 6.71 15.07 13.97
N SER A 162 7.36 15.07 12.82
CA SER A 162 7.64 16.29 12.05
C SER A 162 6.45 16.80 11.25
N VAL A 163 5.34 16.05 11.19
CA VAL A 163 4.13 16.48 10.47
C VAL A 163 3.48 17.64 11.21
N MET A 164 3.38 18.78 10.53
CA MET A 164 2.76 19.99 11.10
C MET A 164 1.26 20.07 10.77
N PRO A 165 0.45 20.78 11.59
CA PRO A 165 -0.91 21.08 11.22
C PRO A 165 -0.97 21.79 9.86
N ARG A 166 -1.95 21.41 9.03
CA ARG A 166 -2.13 21.94 7.66
C ARG A 166 -0.98 21.66 6.70
N GLU A 167 -0.15 20.66 6.97
CA GLU A 167 0.68 20.06 5.92
C GLU A 167 -0.12 19.10 5.04
N ILE A 168 0.23 19.08 3.76
CA ILE A 168 -0.36 18.20 2.76
C ILE A 168 0.70 17.67 1.80
N ASP A 169 0.61 16.39 1.49
CA ASP A 169 1.40 15.78 0.44
C ASP A 169 0.70 15.91 -0.91
N LEU A 170 1.49 16.13 -1.96
CA LEU A 170 1.00 16.21 -3.33
C LEU A 170 1.31 14.92 -4.07
N TYR A 171 0.31 14.37 -4.74
CA TYR A 171 0.49 13.24 -5.66
C TYR A 171 0.04 13.61 -7.07
N VAL A 172 0.87 13.38 -8.08
CA VAL A 172 0.50 13.56 -9.49
C VAL A 172 0.57 12.22 -10.22
N GLY A 173 -0.57 11.77 -10.73
CA GLY A 173 -0.71 10.51 -11.45
C GLY A 173 -0.55 10.67 -12.97
N ILE A 174 0.38 9.92 -13.57
CA ILE A 174 0.53 9.76 -15.02
C ILE A 174 0.07 8.34 -15.40
N PRO A 175 -1.19 8.14 -15.82
CA PRO A 175 -1.79 6.83 -16.05
C PRO A 175 -1.42 6.28 -17.45
N PHE A 176 -0.20 6.47 -17.91
CA PHE A 176 0.29 6.02 -19.22
C PHE A 176 1.52 5.14 -19.07
N CYS A 177 1.60 4.08 -19.86
CA CYS A 177 2.74 3.18 -19.91
C CYS A 177 3.13 2.86 -21.36
N ARG A 178 4.40 2.53 -21.59
CA ARG A 178 4.86 2.02 -22.90
C ARG A 178 4.28 0.64 -23.23
N THR A 179 4.26 -0.26 -22.25
CA THR A 179 3.62 -1.59 -22.33
C THR A 179 2.93 -1.93 -21.02
N LYS A 180 2.03 -2.92 -21.05
CA LYS A 180 1.39 -3.44 -19.85
C LYS A 180 2.18 -4.64 -19.32
N CYS A 181 2.80 -4.51 -18.14
CA CYS A 181 3.49 -5.65 -17.51
C CYS A 181 2.48 -6.72 -17.05
N LEU A 182 2.87 -7.99 -17.13
CA LEU A 182 2.03 -9.16 -16.85
C LEU A 182 1.38 -9.12 -15.45
N TYR A 183 2.15 -8.69 -14.44
CA TYR A 183 1.75 -8.61 -13.03
C TYR A 183 1.06 -7.28 -12.65
N CYS A 184 1.11 -6.26 -13.51
CA CYS A 184 0.73 -4.90 -13.14
C CYS A 184 -0.80 -4.71 -13.13
N SER A 185 -1.35 -4.31 -11.99
CA SER A 185 -2.78 -4.02 -11.82
C SER A 185 -3.14 -2.54 -11.91
N PHE A 186 -2.16 -1.63 -12.03
CA PHE A 186 -2.43 -0.20 -12.06
C PHE A 186 -3.30 0.15 -13.28
N PRO A 187 -4.35 0.97 -13.15
CA PRO A 187 -5.09 1.42 -14.32
C PRO A 187 -4.18 2.34 -15.15
N SER A 188 -3.80 1.89 -16.34
CA SER A 188 -2.87 2.62 -17.22
C SER A 188 -3.23 2.39 -18.69
N GLU A 189 -3.27 3.45 -19.50
CA GLU A 189 -3.37 3.35 -20.95
C GLU A 189 -1.99 3.05 -21.57
N VAL A 190 -1.98 2.24 -22.62
CA VAL A 190 -0.77 1.96 -23.39
C VAL A 190 -0.61 3.03 -24.46
N MET A 191 0.56 3.66 -24.49
CA MET A 191 0.92 4.69 -25.47
C MET A 191 0.72 4.20 -26.92
N GLY A 192 0.32 5.12 -27.81
CA GLY A 192 0.13 4.82 -29.23
C GLY A 192 -1.18 4.13 -29.60
N ARG A 193 -2.01 3.68 -28.64
CA ARG A 193 -3.35 3.16 -28.91
C ARG A 193 -4.43 4.24 -29.00
N ASN A 194 -4.23 5.35 -28.30
CA ASN A 194 -5.12 6.52 -28.30
C ASN A 194 -4.28 7.79 -28.07
N ASP A 195 -4.47 8.82 -28.89
CA ASP A 195 -3.78 10.11 -28.73
C ASP A 195 -4.53 11.04 -27.75
N ARG A 196 -4.72 10.55 -26.51
CA ARG A 196 -5.36 11.35 -25.44
C ARG A 196 -4.35 12.07 -24.57
N LEU A 197 -3.05 11.77 -24.71
CA LEU A 197 -2.02 12.30 -23.84
C LEU A 197 -1.99 13.85 -23.83
N PRO A 198 -2.00 14.56 -24.97
CA PRO A 198 -2.01 16.03 -24.95
C PRO A 198 -3.21 16.60 -24.18
N ARG A 199 -4.42 16.12 -24.51
CA ARG A 199 -5.66 16.53 -23.82
C ARG A 199 -5.64 16.19 -22.32
N TYR A 200 -5.03 15.07 -21.94
CA TYR A 200 -4.85 14.70 -20.55
C TYR A 200 -3.90 15.64 -19.81
N LEU A 201 -2.78 16.03 -20.42
CA LEU A 201 -1.83 16.96 -19.81
C LEU A 201 -2.46 18.34 -19.60
N ASP A 202 -3.26 18.83 -20.54
CA ASP A 202 -4.01 20.08 -20.39
C ASP A 202 -5.01 20.01 -19.24
N ALA A 203 -5.80 18.94 -19.19
CA ALA A 203 -6.75 18.69 -18.09
C ALA A 203 -6.04 18.56 -16.74
N LEU A 204 -4.90 17.87 -16.70
CA LEU A 204 -4.10 17.69 -15.49
C LEU A 204 -3.56 19.03 -14.98
N LYS A 205 -3.10 19.93 -15.85
CA LYS A 205 -2.71 21.29 -15.46
C LYS A 205 -3.88 22.08 -14.86
N SER A 206 -5.08 21.94 -15.43
CA SER A 206 -6.28 22.56 -14.85
C SER A 206 -6.63 22.00 -13.47
N ASP A 207 -6.52 20.68 -13.27
CA ASP A 207 -6.69 20.03 -11.96
C ASP A 207 -5.64 20.52 -10.94
N ILE A 208 -4.38 20.61 -11.35
CA ILE A 208 -3.28 21.14 -10.54
C ILE A 208 -3.53 22.60 -10.14
N ALA A 209 -3.96 23.44 -11.08
CA ALA A 209 -4.26 24.84 -10.80
C ALA A 209 -5.40 24.98 -9.78
N ALA A 210 -6.46 24.17 -9.90
CA ALA A 210 -7.57 24.13 -8.96
C ALA A 210 -7.14 23.67 -7.57
N GLY A 211 -6.31 22.62 -7.48
CA GLY A 211 -5.77 22.16 -6.19
C GLY A 211 -4.82 23.17 -5.55
N ALA A 212 -4.00 23.86 -6.34
CA ALA A 212 -3.13 24.90 -5.83
C ALA A 212 -3.92 26.10 -5.29
N ALA A 213 -5.03 26.47 -5.93
CA ALA A 213 -5.96 27.46 -5.40
C ALA A 213 -6.54 27.00 -4.04
N LEU A 214 -7.02 25.76 -3.96
CA LEU A 214 -7.53 25.18 -2.72
C LEU A 214 -6.50 25.19 -1.59
N VAL A 215 -5.24 24.82 -1.88
CA VAL A 215 -4.14 24.83 -0.91
C VAL A 215 -3.91 26.24 -0.38
N ARG A 216 -3.88 27.26 -1.26
CA ARG A 216 -3.73 28.67 -0.84
C ARG A 216 -4.94 29.19 -0.05
N GLU A 217 -6.16 28.89 -0.50
CA GLU A 217 -7.41 29.36 0.13
C GLU A 217 -7.61 28.80 1.55
N ASN A 218 -7.08 27.61 1.82
CA ASN A 218 -7.23 26.92 3.11
C ASN A 218 -5.93 26.94 3.95
N ASP A 219 -4.91 27.72 3.55
CA ASP A 219 -3.63 27.85 4.25
C ASP A 219 -2.93 26.50 4.50
N PHE A 220 -3.01 25.59 3.52
CA PHE A 220 -2.21 24.37 3.52
C PHE A 220 -0.79 24.64 3.02
N ARG A 221 0.16 23.83 3.48
CA ARG A 221 1.56 23.85 3.05
C ARG A 221 1.96 22.52 2.46
N VAL A 222 2.68 22.56 1.33
CA VAL A 222 3.19 21.36 0.67
C VAL A 222 4.32 20.78 1.50
N ARG A 223 4.14 19.54 1.94
CA ARG A 223 5.13 18.77 2.72
C ARG A 223 6.04 17.95 1.82
N SER A 224 5.45 17.14 0.95
CA SER A 224 6.19 16.36 -0.04
C SER A 224 5.45 16.30 -1.38
N PHE A 225 6.17 15.96 -2.42
CA PHE A 225 5.66 15.76 -3.77
C PHE A 225 6.03 14.38 -4.28
N TYR A 226 5.06 13.68 -4.89
CA TYR A 226 5.26 12.39 -5.50
C TYR A 226 4.58 12.32 -6.87
N MET A 227 5.31 11.96 -7.92
CA MET A 227 4.75 11.68 -9.23
C MET A 227 4.92 10.20 -9.58
N GLY A 228 3.80 9.53 -9.87
CA GLY A 228 3.78 8.09 -10.14
C GLY A 228 2.60 7.67 -11.02
N GLY A 229 2.20 6.39 -10.91
CA GLY A 229 0.99 5.85 -11.52
C GLY A 229 1.26 4.76 -12.54
N GLY A 230 1.31 5.13 -13.81
CA GLY A 230 1.79 4.27 -14.89
C GLY A 230 3.30 4.34 -14.99
N THR A 231 3.81 5.25 -15.80
CA THR A 231 5.24 5.51 -15.93
C THR A 231 5.42 6.98 -16.30
N PRO A 232 5.66 7.89 -15.33
CA PRO A 232 5.87 9.31 -15.59
C PRO A 232 6.87 9.61 -16.72
N THR A 233 7.95 8.85 -16.81
CA THR A 233 9.00 9.05 -17.83
C THR A 233 8.62 8.61 -19.25
N VAL A 234 7.39 8.18 -19.51
CA VAL A 234 6.87 8.06 -20.89
C VAL A 234 6.66 9.43 -21.54
N LEU A 235 6.49 10.47 -20.72
CA LEU A 235 6.45 11.85 -21.19
C LEU A 235 7.81 12.23 -21.79
N SER A 236 7.80 13.03 -22.86
CA SER A 236 9.04 13.61 -23.39
C SER A 236 9.70 14.55 -22.38
N ALA A 237 10.98 14.88 -22.55
CA ALA A 237 11.67 15.84 -21.68
C ALA A 237 10.94 17.19 -21.64
N ALA A 238 10.51 17.70 -22.80
CA ALA A 238 9.72 18.93 -22.88
C ALA A 238 8.36 18.84 -22.16
N GLN A 239 7.67 17.69 -22.24
CA GLN A 239 6.40 17.48 -21.53
C GLN A 239 6.61 17.38 -20.01
N LEU A 240 7.70 16.75 -19.56
CA LEU A 240 8.08 16.71 -18.15
C LEU A 240 8.40 18.11 -17.64
N GLU A 241 9.20 18.87 -18.40
CA GLU A 241 9.60 20.23 -18.05
C GLU A 241 8.37 21.13 -17.91
N ASP A 242 7.48 21.08 -18.89
CA ASP A 242 6.25 21.86 -18.93
C ASP A 242 5.29 21.49 -17.78
N LEU A 243 5.03 20.20 -17.54
CA LEU A 243 4.12 19.77 -16.47
C LEU A 243 4.70 20.01 -15.06
N LEU A 244 5.93 19.57 -14.79
CA LEU A 244 6.55 19.73 -13.48
C LEU A 244 6.87 21.20 -13.20
N GLY A 245 7.35 21.94 -14.21
CA GLY A 245 7.58 23.38 -14.10
C GLY A 245 6.29 24.15 -13.82
N PHE A 246 5.19 23.80 -14.50
CA PHE A 246 3.87 24.36 -14.18
C PHE A 246 3.44 24.02 -12.75
N THR A 247 3.62 22.77 -12.32
CA THR A 247 3.24 22.30 -10.98
C THR A 247 4.01 23.05 -9.89
N LEU A 248 5.34 23.14 -10.04
CA LEU A 248 6.21 23.89 -9.14
C LEU A 248 5.82 25.37 -9.10
N LYS A 249 5.49 25.98 -10.25
CA LYS A 249 5.02 27.37 -10.31
C LYS A 249 3.69 27.57 -9.57
N GLN A 250 2.74 26.64 -9.69
CA GLN A 250 1.43 26.75 -9.04
C GLN A 250 1.51 26.60 -7.52
N TYR A 251 2.31 25.66 -7.04
CA TYR A 251 2.45 25.37 -5.61
C TYR A 251 3.57 26.16 -4.93
N GLY A 252 4.52 26.72 -5.69
CA GLY A 252 5.67 27.48 -5.20
C GLY A 252 6.82 26.61 -4.67
N THR A 253 6.57 25.37 -4.30
CA THR A 253 7.55 24.41 -3.80
C THR A 253 7.05 22.97 -3.97
N PHE A 254 7.97 22.00 -3.96
CA PHE A 254 7.65 20.58 -3.81
C PHE A 254 7.74 20.09 -2.35
N GLY A 255 8.04 20.98 -1.41
CA GLY A 255 8.21 20.64 0.00
C GLY A 255 9.61 20.11 0.29
N MET A 256 9.72 19.21 1.26
CA MET A 256 10.99 18.67 1.75
C MET A 256 11.55 17.52 0.89
N GLU A 257 10.68 16.82 0.17
CA GLU A 257 11.06 15.73 -0.74
C GLU A 257 10.20 15.81 -2.01
N SER A 258 10.84 15.64 -3.15
CA SER A 258 10.22 15.53 -4.47
C SER A 258 10.66 14.22 -5.13
N THR A 259 9.70 13.33 -5.36
CA THR A 259 9.92 12.00 -5.92
C THR A 259 9.27 11.86 -7.28
N VAL A 260 10.00 11.32 -8.26
CA VAL A 260 9.42 10.92 -9.56
C VAL A 260 9.73 9.45 -9.83
N GLU A 261 8.68 8.64 -10.01
CA GLU A 261 8.84 7.26 -10.44
C GLU A 261 9.36 7.22 -11.88
N ALA A 262 10.54 6.63 -12.05
CA ALA A 262 11.13 6.32 -13.34
C ALA A 262 11.22 4.78 -13.46
N GLY A 263 10.13 4.09 -13.09
CA GLY A 263 10.13 2.63 -12.88
C GLY A 263 10.37 1.77 -14.13
N ARG A 264 10.57 2.39 -15.29
CA ARG A 264 10.92 1.76 -16.57
C ARG A 264 12.19 2.39 -17.15
N PRO A 265 13.32 1.68 -17.16
CA PRO A 265 14.56 2.18 -17.76
C PRO A 265 14.45 2.47 -19.25
N ASP A 266 13.62 1.71 -19.96
CA ASP A 266 13.32 1.86 -21.38
C ASP A 266 12.55 3.15 -21.73
N THR A 267 12.25 4.00 -20.75
CA THR A 267 11.65 5.32 -20.95
C THR A 267 12.54 6.46 -20.43
N ILE A 268 13.73 6.16 -19.90
CA ILE A 268 14.66 7.15 -19.33
C ILE A 268 15.78 7.44 -20.33
N ASP A 269 16.14 8.71 -20.43
CA ASP A 269 17.32 9.18 -21.14
C ASP A 269 17.97 10.36 -20.38
N ARG A 270 19.11 10.83 -20.89
CA ARG A 270 19.87 11.92 -20.26
C ARG A 270 19.08 13.22 -20.19
N GLU A 271 18.33 13.55 -21.23
CA GLU A 271 17.58 14.81 -21.33
C GLU A 271 16.48 14.86 -20.25
N LYS A 272 15.71 13.79 -20.11
CA LYS A 272 14.70 13.67 -19.04
C LYS A 272 15.32 13.78 -17.65
N LEU A 273 16.43 13.10 -17.40
CA LEU A 273 17.10 13.15 -16.09
C LEU A 273 17.63 14.56 -15.77
N LEU A 274 18.16 15.29 -16.76
CA LEU A 274 18.57 16.68 -16.59
C LEU A 274 17.39 17.59 -16.28
N VAL A 275 16.25 17.43 -16.96
CA VAL A 275 15.02 18.17 -16.67
C VAL A 275 14.56 17.92 -15.23
N LEU A 276 14.47 16.65 -14.82
CA LEU A 276 14.06 16.29 -13.46
C LEU A 276 14.99 16.92 -12.42
N LYS A 277 16.30 16.78 -12.61
CA LYS A 277 17.29 17.35 -11.69
C LYS A 277 17.23 18.89 -11.65
N GLY A 278 17.09 19.53 -12.81
CA GLY A 278 17.00 20.98 -12.96
C GLY A 278 15.75 21.58 -12.29
N LEU A 279 14.65 20.84 -12.24
CA LEU A 279 13.42 21.23 -11.52
C LEU A 279 13.44 20.87 -10.02
N GLY A 280 14.57 20.40 -9.49
CA GLY A 280 14.72 20.09 -8.08
C GLY A 280 14.09 18.78 -7.65
N VAL A 281 13.93 17.80 -8.57
CA VAL A 281 13.58 16.42 -8.19
C VAL A 281 14.73 15.83 -7.36
N SER A 282 14.45 15.52 -6.11
CA SER A 282 15.42 15.02 -5.13
C SER A 282 15.57 13.50 -5.15
N ARG A 283 14.50 12.78 -5.52
CA ARG A 283 14.44 11.32 -5.49
C ARG A 283 13.84 10.77 -6.78
N ILE A 284 14.40 9.67 -7.26
CA ILE A 284 13.84 8.90 -8.37
C ILE A 284 13.80 7.40 -8.06
N SER A 285 12.95 6.68 -8.78
CA SER A 285 12.91 5.21 -8.71
C SER A 285 13.35 4.61 -10.05
N ILE A 286 14.36 3.75 -10.06
CA ILE A 286 14.82 2.99 -11.25
C ILE A 286 14.65 1.52 -10.92
N ASN A 287 13.54 0.94 -11.38
CA ASN A 287 13.04 -0.30 -10.81
C ASN A 287 13.26 -1.51 -11.73
N PRO A 288 14.25 -2.38 -11.45
CA PRO A 288 14.52 -3.57 -12.26
C PRO A 288 13.41 -4.60 -12.18
N GLN A 289 12.77 -4.74 -11.01
CA GLN A 289 11.89 -5.84 -10.64
C GLN A 289 12.62 -7.19 -10.51
N THR A 290 13.54 -7.45 -11.43
CA THR A 290 14.49 -8.57 -11.49
C THR A 290 15.66 -8.17 -12.39
N MET A 291 16.83 -8.77 -12.18
CA MET A 291 17.99 -8.64 -13.06
C MET A 291 18.12 -9.82 -14.04
N SER A 292 17.08 -10.65 -14.18
CA SER A 292 17.02 -11.73 -15.18
C SER A 292 16.38 -11.25 -16.48
N ASP A 293 17.16 -11.19 -17.56
CA ASP A 293 16.67 -10.83 -18.91
C ASP A 293 15.57 -11.77 -19.41
N GLU A 294 15.63 -13.04 -19.04
CA GLU A 294 14.60 -14.02 -19.39
C GLU A 294 13.28 -13.69 -18.69
N THR A 295 13.32 -13.43 -17.38
CA THR A 295 12.14 -13.04 -16.62
C THR A 295 11.59 -11.71 -17.12
N LEU A 296 12.43 -10.71 -17.40
CA LEU A 296 12.02 -9.40 -17.93
C LEU A 296 11.19 -9.55 -19.21
N ARG A 297 11.66 -10.36 -20.16
CA ARG A 297 10.91 -10.67 -21.39
C ARG A 297 9.57 -11.34 -21.07
N ARG A 298 9.58 -12.35 -20.21
CA ARG A 298 8.37 -13.11 -19.80
C ARG A 298 7.30 -12.20 -19.18
N VAL A 299 7.69 -11.22 -18.37
CA VAL A 299 6.75 -10.33 -17.68
C VAL A 299 6.35 -9.09 -18.51
N GLY A 300 6.75 -9.02 -19.78
CA GLY A 300 6.37 -7.96 -20.72
C GLY A 300 7.15 -6.66 -20.58
N ARG A 301 8.39 -6.74 -20.06
CA ARG A 301 9.35 -5.62 -19.98
C ARG A 301 10.37 -5.76 -21.12
N SER A 302 10.65 -4.64 -21.80
CA SER A 302 11.46 -4.65 -23.04
C SER A 302 12.90 -4.16 -22.85
N HIS A 303 13.31 -3.84 -21.62
CA HIS A 303 14.71 -3.56 -21.27
C HIS A 303 15.41 -4.83 -20.78
N THR A 304 16.73 -4.74 -20.72
CA THR A 304 17.65 -5.73 -20.15
C THR A 304 18.20 -5.26 -18.80
N ALA A 305 18.84 -6.17 -18.07
CA ALA A 305 19.60 -5.86 -16.87
C ALA A 305 20.77 -4.89 -17.18
N ALA A 306 21.36 -4.95 -18.37
CA ALA A 306 22.40 -4.02 -18.79
C ALA A 306 21.86 -2.58 -18.93
N ASP A 307 20.64 -2.41 -19.45
CA ASP A 307 20.00 -1.10 -19.56
C ASP A 307 19.73 -0.48 -18.18
N ILE A 308 19.36 -1.31 -17.18
CA ILE A 308 19.22 -0.88 -15.78
C ILE A 308 20.53 -0.26 -15.28
N VAL A 309 21.64 -0.99 -15.45
CA VAL A 309 22.96 -0.56 -14.98
C VAL A 309 23.37 0.75 -15.65
N GLN A 310 23.15 0.88 -16.96
CA GLN A 310 23.47 2.10 -17.71
C GLN A 310 22.68 3.31 -17.21
N VAL A 311 21.34 3.17 -17.10
CA VAL A 311 20.47 4.26 -16.66
C VAL A 311 20.74 4.65 -15.20
N TYR A 312 21.00 3.68 -14.33
CA TYR A 312 21.39 3.93 -12.95
C TYR A 312 22.68 4.75 -12.86
N ARG A 313 23.73 4.33 -13.58
CA ARG A 313 25.01 5.05 -13.62
C ARG A 313 24.86 6.46 -14.17
N LEU A 314 24.06 6.63 -15.22
CA LEU A 314 23.75 7.94 -15.79
C LEU A 314 23.04 8.86 -14.78
N ALA A 315 22.08 8.34 -14.03
CA ALA A 315 21.41 9.12 -12.98
C ALA A 315 22.38 9.54 -11.86
N ARG A 316 23.28 8.64 -11.45
CA ARG A 316 24.35 8.97 -10.49
C ARG A 316 25.32 10.02 -11.05
N GLU A 317 25.73 9.91 -12.31
CA GLU A 317 26.59 10.89 -13.00
C GLU A 317 25.97 12.29 -13.02
N ILE A 318 24.65 12.38 -13.28
CA ILE A 318 23.89 13.64 -13.26
C ILE A 318 23.75 14.23 -11.83
N GLY A 319 23.96 13.41 -10.81
CA GLY A 319 23.97 13.84 -9.41
C GLY A 319 22.68 13.53 -8.65
N PHE A 320 21.94 12.49 -9.02
CA PHE A 320 20.89 11.95 -8.14
C PHE A 320 21.50 11.19 -6.96
N ASP A 321 21.18 11.64 -5.75
CA ASP A 321 21.71 11.13 -4.49
C ASP A 321 20.66 10.33 -3.69
N SER A 322 19.47 10.13 -4.25
CA SER A 322 18.40 9.30 -3.69
C SER A 322 17.73 8.51 -4.82
N ILE A 323 18.18 7.26 -5.01
CA ILE A 323 17.68 6.34 -6.03
C ILE A 323 17.11 5.08 -5.37
N ASN A 324 15.83 4.84 -5.59
CA ASN A 324 15.14 3.62 -5.20
C ASN A 324 15.18 2.56 -6.30
N MET A 325 15.31 1.29 -5.91
CA MET A 325 15.12 0.15 -6.80
C MET A 325 14.09 -0.81 -6.21
N ASP A 326 13.16 -1.30 -7.02
CA ASP A 326 12.18 -2.30 -6.61
C ASP A 326 12.55 -3.69 -7.15
N LEU A 327 12.45 -4.71 -6.30
CA LEU A 327 12.47 -6.13 -6.64
C LEU A 327 11.11 -6.77 -6.37
N ILE A 328 10.74 -7.79 -7.14
CA ILE A 328 9.51 -8.56 -6.93
C ILE A 328 9.87 -10.03 -6.69
N ALA A 329 9.59 -10.53 -5.50
CA ALA A 329 9.66 -11.93 -5.15
C ALA A 329 8.50 -12.73 -5.77
N GLY A 330 8.83 -13.88 -6.34
CA GLY A 330 7.86 -14.84 -6.88
C GLY A 330 7.40 -14.54 -8.31
N LEU A 331 8.18 -13.79 -9.10
CA LEU A 331 7.88 -13.57 -10.52
C LEU A 331 7.80 -14.91 -11.28
N PRO A 332 7.00 -15.00 -12.36
CA PRO A 332 6.86 -16.20 -13.17
C PRO A 332 8.19 -16.83 -13.59
N GLY A 333 8.39 -18.09 -13.21
CA GLY A 333 9.55 -18.91 -13.53
C GLY A 333 10.84 -18.56 -12.80
N GLU A 334 10.82 -17.67 -11.80
CA GLU A 334 11.98 -17.43 -10.95
C GLU A 334 12.07 -18.42 -9.78
N ILE A 335 13.30 -18.73 -9.40
CA ILE A 335 13.66 -19.49 -8.20
C ILE A 335 14.50 -18.63 -7.25
N THR A 336 14.74 -19.10 -6.03
CA THR A 336 15.50 -18.38 -4.99
C THR A 336 16.86 -17.86 -5.47
N GLU A 337 17.52 -18.62 -6.35
CA GLU A 337 18.80 -18.30 -6.96
C GLU A 337 18.71 -17.10 -7.91
N ASP A 338 17.58 -16.88 -8.60
CA ASP A 338 17.35 -15.68 -9.41
C ASP A 338 17.25 -14.42 -8.55
N MET A 339 16.57 -14.52 -7.41
CA MET A 339 16.49 -13.43 -6.44
C MET A 339 17.87 -13.12 -5.86
N GLN A 340 18.68 -14.15 -5.55
CA GLN A 340 20.05 -13.94 -5.07
C GLN A 340 20.92 -13.23 -6.12
N ARG A 341 20.88 -13.67 -7.38
CA ARG A 341 21.60 -12.99 -8.48
C ARG A 341 21.16 -11.54 -8.66
N SER A 342 19.85 -11.28 -8.57
CA SER A 342 19.31 -9.92 -8.66
C SER A 342 19.77 -9.04 -7.50
N CYS A 343 19.80 -9.58 -6.30
CA CYS A 343 20.32 -8.90 -5.11
C CYS A 343 21.80 -8.57 -5.25
N ASP A 344 22.63 -9.50 -5.72
CA ASP A 344 24.07 -9.28 -5.87
C ASP A 344 24.36 -8.18 -6.90
N ALA A 345 23.65 -8.20 -8.04
CA ALA A 345 23.77 -7.16 -9.05
C ALA A 345 23.28 -5.77 -8.57
N ILE A 346 22.23 -5.72 -7.73
CA ILE A 346 21.77 -4.46 -7.11
C ILE A 346 22.78 -3.95 -6.07
N ALA A 347 23.37 -4.85 -5.28
CA ALA A 347 24.39 -4.48 -4.30
C ALA A 347 25.62 -3.82 -4.94
N ASP A 348 26.00 -4.26 -6.14
CA ASP A 348 27.07 -3.63 -6.94
C ASP A 348 26.71 -2.20 -7.38
N LEU A 349 25.42 -1.91 -7.60
CA LEU A 349 24.95 -0.57 -7.94
C LEU A 349 24.89 0.37 -6.73
N ARG A 350 24.70 -0.17 -5.52
CA ARG A 350 24.59 0.59 -4.26
C ARG A 350 23.48 1.68 -4.31
N PRO A 351 22.21 1.31 -4.56
CA PRO A 351 21.09 2.25 -4.43
C PRO A 351 20.96 2.77 -3.00
N ASP A 352 20.22 3.86 -2.84
CA ASP A 352 19.94 4.45 -1.53
C ASP A 352 18.74 3.78 -0.87
N ASN A 353 17.90 3.14 -1.68
CA ASN A 353 16.73 2.40 -1.24
C ASN A 353 16.50 1.14 -2.06
N LEU A 354 15.98 0.12 -1.39
CA LEU A 354 15.51 -1.12 -1.98
C LEU A 354 14.10 -1.39 -1.48
N THR A 355 13.14 -1.59 -2.38
CA THR A 355 11.82 -2.11 -1.99
C THR A 355 11.68 -3.55 -2.47
N VAL A 356 11.38 -4.45 -1.54
CA VAL A 356 11.12 -5.86 -1.84
C VAL A 356 9.61 -6.06 -1.81
N HIS A 357 9.05 -6.30 -2.97
CA HIS A 357 7.64 -6.65 -3.13
C HIS A 357 7.48 -8.16 -3.16
N SER A 358 6.32 -8.65 -2.72
CA SER A 358 5.89 -10.02 -3.06
C SER A 358 4.84 -9.96 -4.16
N LEU A 359 4.93 -10.88 -5.13
CA LEU A 359 3.97 -10.94 -6.21
C LEU A 359 2.53 -11.09 -5.65
N ALA A 360 1.66 -10.17 -6.08
CA ALA A 360 0.25 -10.19 -5.77
C ALA A 360 -0.56 -10.48 -7.04
N ILE A 361 -1.22 -11.64 -7.08
CA ILE A 361 -2.01 -12.05 -8.25
C ILE A 361 -3.36 -11.34 -8.17
N LYS A 362 -3.48 -10.22 -8.90
CA LYS A 362 -4.70 -9.41 -8.90
C LYS A 362 -5.65 -9.85 -9.99
N ARG A 363 -6.96 -9.81 -9.68
CA ARG A 363 -8.06 -10.18 -10.60
C ARG A 363 -7.96 -9.49 -11.97
N SER A 364 -7.45 -8.27 -12.02
CA SER A 364 -7.34 -7.46 -13.25
C SER A 364 -6.00 -7.61 -13.99
N SER A 365 -5.04 -8.37 -13.46
CA SER A 365 -3.75 -8.60 -14.13
C SER A 365 -3.90 -9.62 -15.27
N LEU A 366 -3.05 -9.52 -16.29
CA LEU A 366 -2.98 -10.53 -17.36
C LEU A 366 -2.54 -11.88 -16.78
N LEU A 367 -1.64 -11.86 -15.78
CA LEU A 367 -1.20 -13.06 -15.08
C LEU A 367 -2.35 -13.90 -14.52
N LYS A 368 -3.42 -13.27 -14.02
CA LYS A 368 -4.56 -14.03 -13.50
C LYS A 368 -5.37 -14.71 -14.60
N LYS A 369 -5.39 -14.15 -15.83
CA LYS A 369 -6.09 -14.73 -16.98
C LYS A 369 -5.34 -15.92 -17.56
N GLU A 370 -4.01 -15.88 -17.48
CA GLU A 370 -3.09 -16.85 -18.09
C GLU A 370 -2.40 -17.70 -17.00
N LEU A 371 -3.03 -17.86 -15.83
CA LEU A 371 -2.38 -18.43 -14.64
C LEU A 371 -1.82 -19.84 -14.88
N ASP A 372 -2.49 -20.63 -15.71
CA ASP A 372 -2.10 -22.01 -16.06
C ASP A 372 -0.90 -22.07 -17.02
N GLU A 373 -0.53 -20.94 -17.65
CA GLU A 373 0.55 -20.85 -18.63
C GLU A 373 1.90 -20.51 -18.01
N TYR A 374 1.94 -20.12 -16.73
CA TYR A 374 3.14 -19.63 -16.07
C TYR A 374 3.47 -20.43 -14.79
N PRO A 375 4.69 -20.99 -14.67
CA PRO A 375 5.12 -21.59 -13.41
C PRO A 375 5.29 -20.47 -12.36
N LEU A 376 4.56 -20.58 -11.25
CA LEU A 376 4.69 -19.68 -10.11
C LEU A 376 5.50 -20.32 -8.99
N ALA A 377 6.27 -19.49 -8.28
CA ALA A 377 6.98 -19.92 -7.09
C ALA A 377 5.99 -20.44 -6.02
N SER A 378 6.39 -21.46 -5.27
CA SER A 378 5.64 -21.89 -4.09
C SER A 378 5.62 -20.77 -3.03
N ALA A 379 4.69 -20.84 -2.07
CA ALA A 379 4.65 -19.86 -0.98
C ALA A 379 5.96 -19.83 -0.18
N GLU A 380 6.58 -20.99 0.05
CA GLU A 380 7.86 -21.14 0.74
C GLU A 380 9.03 -20.52 -0.06
N GLN A 381 9.05 -20.73 -1.39
CA GLN A 381 10.05 -20.10 -2.26
C GLN A 381 9.89 -18.58 -2.29
N ALA A 382 8.65 -18.07 -2.41
CA ALA A 382 8.38 -16.64 -2.38
C ALA A 382 8.78 -16.02 -1.04
N GLU A 383 8.53 -16.72 0.08
CA GLU A 383 8.97 -16.29 1.40
C GLU A 383 10.51 -16.23 1.47
N GLU A 384 11.21 -17.27 1.03
CA GLU A 384 12.67 -17.23 1.04
C GLU A 384 13.25 -16.14 0.15
N MET A 385 12.65 -15.89 -1.02
CA MET A 385 13.02 -14.75 -1.87
C MET A 385 12.88 -13.40 -1.15
N THR A 386 11.81 -13.21 -0.38
CA THR A 386 11.66 -11.97 0.42
C THR A 386 12.72 -11.85 1.51
N ARG A 387 13.09 -12.97 2.15
CA ARG A 387 14.21 -13.00 3.13
C ARG A 387 15.55 -12.72 2.47
N ILE A 388 15.80 -13.23 1.26
CA ILE A 388 17.00 -12.90 0.47
C ILE A 388 17.07 -11.38 0.23
N GLY A 389 15.96 -10.77 -0.19
CA GLY A 389 15.87 -9.32 -0.40
C GLY A 389 16.12 -8.52 0.88
N ALA A 390 15.55 -8.94 2.01
CA ALA A 390 15.80 -8.32 3.31
C ALA A 390 17.29 -8.38 3.72
N ARG A 391 17.91 -9.57 3.61
CA ARG A 391 19.35 -9.73 3.88
C ARG A 391 20.21 -8.89 2.95
N CYS A 392 19.80 -8.75 1.68
CA CYS A 392 20.49 -7.88 0.74
C CYS A 392 20.47 -6.41 1.19
N ALA A 393 19.30 -5.90 1.59
CA ALA A 393 19.17 -4.55 2.14
C ALA A 393 20.04 -4.35 3.39
N GLU A 394 20.01 -5.30 4.33
CA GLU A 394 20.82 -5.24 5.55
C GLU A 394 22.33 -5.21 5.26
N ARG A 395 22.81 -6.04 4.32
CA ARG A 395 24.23 -6.02 3.87
C ARG A 395 24.65 -4.69 3.26
N MET A 396 23.71 -3.97 2.65
CA MET A 396 23.95 -2.61 2.12
C MET A 396 23.85 -1.52 3.20
N GLY A 397 23.58 -1.86 4.47
CA GLY A 397 23.44 -0.92 5.57
C GLY A 397 22.08 -0.23 5.64
N MET A 398 21.06 -0.77 4.96
CA MET A 398 19.71 -0.20 4.95
C MET A 398 18.88 -0.68 6.13
N GLN A 399 17.92 0.15 6.55
CA GLN A 399 16.91 -0.16 7.56
C GLN A 399 15.52 -0.25 6.92
N PRO A 400 14.64 -1.16 7.37
CA PRO A 400 13.24 -1.16 6.93
C PRO A 400 12.53 0.08 7.50
N TYR A 401 11.84 0.84 6.66
CA TYR A 401 11.24 2.14 7.05
C TYR A 401 9.75 2.26 6.72
N TYR A 402 9.22 1.40 5.85
CA TYR A 402 7.78 1.27 5.67
C TYR A 402 7.45 -0.14 5.21
N MET A 403 6.21 -0.53 5.42
CA MET A 403 5.69 -1.77 4.86
C MET A 403 4.20 -1.68 4.60
N TYR A 404 3.73 -2.55 3.71
CA TYR A 404 2.31 -2.78 3.52
C TYR A 404 2.06 -4.17 2.98
N ARG A 405 0.86 -4.67 3.27
CA ARG A 405 0.35 -5.96 2.81
C ARG A 405 -0.77 -5.73 1.82
N GLN A 406 -0.95 -6.65 0.89
CA GLN A 406 -2.04 -6.62 -0.08
C GLN A 406 -2.85 -7.90 0.04
N LYS A 407 -4.14 -7.82 -0.29
CA LYS A 407 -4.97 -9.02 -0.44
C LYS A 407 -4.43 -9.85 -1.61
N TYR A 408 -4.42 -11.17 -1.46
CA TYR A 408 -3.97 -12.13 -2.48
C TYR A 408 -2.47 -12.04 -2.83
N MET A 409 -1.61 -11.71 -1.86
CA MET A 409 -0.15 -11.88 -1.99
C MET A 409 0.22 -13.35 -1.88
N SER A 410 1.17 -13.81 -2.69
CA SER A 410 1.77 -15.14 -2.51
C SER A 410 2.29 -15.28 -1.09
N GLY A 411 1.87 -16.33 -0.38
CA GLY A 411 2.26 -16.59 1.01
C GLY A 411 1.73 -15.60 2.06
N ASN A 412 0.79 -14.70 1.71
CA ASN A 412 0.28 -13.65 2.62
C ASN A 412 1.40 -12.76 3.21
N LEU A 413 2.47 -12.59 2.43
CA LEU A 413 3.66 -11.84 2.80
C LEU A 413 3.41 -10.33 2.79
N GLU A 414 4.49 -9.58 3.00
CA GLU A 414 4.53 -8.12 2.99
C GLU A 414 5.35 -7.57 1.83
N ASN A 415 5.16 -6.28 1.56
CA ASN A 415 6.11 -5.48 0.81
C ASN A 415 6.81 -4.58 1.82
N VAL A 416 8.14 -4.55 1.78
CA VAL A 416 8.96 -3.75 2.71
C VAL A 416 9.89 -2.87 1.91
N GLY A 417 9.90 -1.58 2.25
CA GLY A 417 10.91 -0.66 1.78
C GLY A 417 12.04 -0.51 2.79
N TYR A 418 13.25 -0.56 2.25
CA TYR A 418 14.50 -0.39 2.97
C TYR A 418 15.20 0.88 2.49
N ALA A 419 15.84 1.59 3.39
CA ALA A 419 16.54 2.85 3.12
C ALA A 419 17.86 2.90 3.86
N LEU A 420 18.88 3.50 3.24
CA LEU A 420 19.99 4.05 4.04
C LEU A 420 19.43 5.09 5.02
N PRO A 421 19.99 5.21 6.24
CA PRO A 421 19.54 6.21 7.20
C PRO A 421 19.55 7.63 6.60
N GLY A 422 18.42 8.34 6.72
CA GLY A 422 18.24 9.68 6.15
C GLY A 422 17.83 9.70 4.67
N LYS A 423 17.59 8.54 4.06
CA LYS A 423 17.09 8.37 2.68
C LYS A 423 15.69 7.73 2.67
N GLU A 424 14.98 7.73 3.79
CA GLU A 424 13.60 7.28 3.89
C GLU A 424 12.68 8.20 3.07
N CYS A 425 11.72 7.62 2.34
CA CYS A 425 10.76 8.40 1.55
C CYS A 425 9.62 8.91 2.44
N VAL A 426 9.47 10.24 2.51
CA VAL A 426 8.49 10.93 3.34
C VAL A 426 7.07 10.55 2.92
N TYR A 427 6.78 10.67 1.63
CA TYR A 427 5.45 10.35 1.07
C TYR A 427 5.03 8.91 1.37
N ASN A 428 5.95 7.95 1.28
CA ASN A 428 5.64 6.54 1.56
C ASN A 428 5.26 6.33 3.03
N ILE A 429 5.99 6.96 3.96
CA ILE A 429 5.65 6.92 5.39
C ILE A 429 4.27 7.54 5.60
N ASP A 430 4.05 8.75 5.10
CA ASP A 430 2.80 9.49 5.33
C ASP A 430 1.58 8.79 4.72
N MET A 431 1.73 8.20 3.54
CA MET A 431 0.68 7.42 2.88
C MET A 431 0.33 6.12 3.61
N MET A 432 1.33 5.42 4.15
CA MET A 432 1.13 4.16 4.87
C MET A 432 0.63 4.36 6.29
N GLU A 433 1.18 5.33 6.99
CA GLU A 433 0.84 5.59 8.39
C GLU A 433 -0.36 6.52 8.55
N GLU A 434 -0.80 7.16 7.45
CA GLU A 434 -1.93 8.09 7.37
C GLU A 434 -1.76 9.27 8.34
N THR A 435 -0.56 9.86 8.31
CA THR A 435 -0.13 10.94 9.19
C THR A 435 -0.35 12.31 8.58
N ALA A 436 -0.22 12.45 7.25
CA ALA A 436 -0.54 13.67 6.51
C ALA A 436 -1.73 13.47 5.55
N SER A 437 -2.42 14.57 5.23
CA SER A 437 -3.40 14.59 4.14
C SER A 437 -2.68 14.49 2.79
N ILE A 438 -3.35 13.97 1.77
CA ILE A 438 -2.82 13.84 0.41
C ILE A 438 -3.81 14.50 -0.55
N LEU A 439 -3.35 15.52 -1.29
CA LEU A 439 -4.06 16.06 -2.43
C LEU A 439 -3.49 15.45 -3.70
N SER A 440 -4.32 14.72 -4.43
CA SER A 440 -3.87 14.03 -5.64
C SER A 440 -4.48 14.61 -6.91
N HIS A 441 -3.74 14.58 -8.00
CA HIS A 441 -4.15 15.02 -9.34
C HIS A 441 -4.02 13.90 -10.37
N GLY A 442 -4.95 13.87 -11.32
CA GLY A 442 -4.94 12.90 -12.42
C GLY A 442 -5.87 11.69 -12.22
N ALA A 443 -6.07 10.93 -13.29
CA ALA A 443 -6.96 9.78 -13.29
C ALA A 443 -6.45 8.64 -12.40
N GLY A 444 -7.36 7.92 -11.76
CA GLY A 444 -7.07 6.77 -10.91
C GLY A 444 -6.43 7.11 -9.55
N THR A 445 -6.28 8.39 -9.23
CA THR A 445 -5.69 8.86 -7.98
C THR A 445 -6.70 8.92 -6.83
N MET A 446 -6.19 9.13 -5.61
CA MET A 446 -7.00 9.16 -4.38
C MET A 446 -6.57 10.32 -3.51
N THR A 447 -7.43 11.33 -3.41
CA THR A 447 -7.28 12.40 -2.42
C THR A 447 -7.68 11.84 -1.06
N LYS A 448 -6.89 12.13 -0.02
CA LYS A 448 -7.11 11.66 1.35
C LYS A 448 -7.02 12.83 2.31
N ARG A 449 -8.00 12.96 3.21
CA ARG A 449 -7.95 13.95 4.30
C ARG A 449 -7.83 13.24 5.64
N VAL A 450 -6.80 13.64 6.39
CA VAL A 450 -6.52 13.15 7.74
C VAL A 450 -6.93 14.23 8.73
N PHE A 451 -7.86 13.89 9.63
CA PHE A 451 -8.31 14.80 10.69
C PHE A 451 -7.57 14.45 11.98
N GLY A 452 -6.42 15.11 12.20
CA GLY A 452 -5.61 14.94 13.42
C GLY A 452 -6.45 15.11 14.68
N GLY A 453 -6.33 14.17 15.63
CA GLY A 453 -7.07 14.16 16.90
C GLY A 453 -8.41 13.40 16.90
N GLU A 454 -8.98 13.05 15.74
CA GLU A 454 -10.27 12.32 15.65
C GLU A 454 -10.13 10.88 15.14
N ASN A 455 -8.91 10.42 14.85
CA ASN A 455 -8.62 9.15 14.15
C ASN A 455 -9.53 8.92 12.92
N ARG A 456 -9.90 10.02 12.24
CA ARG A 456 -10.84 10.03 11.12
C ARG A 456 -10.08 10.30 9.83
N ILE A 457 -10.31 9.44 8.84
CA ILE A 457 -9.71 9.52 7.51
C ILE A 457 -10.81 9.45 6.48
N GLU A 458 -10.80 10.42 5.57
CA GLU A 458 -11.75 10.48 4.47
C GLU A 458 -11.02 10.38 3.14
N ARG A 459 -11.72 9.90 2.13
CA ARG A 459 -11.15 9.58 0.82
C ARG A 459 -12.08 10.07 -0.28
N LEU A 460 -11.50 10.73 -1.28
CA LEU A 460 -12.17 11.19 -2.48
C LEU A 460 -11.45 10.58 -3.70
N PRO A 461 -12.02 9.54 -4.34
CA PRO A 461 -11.40 8.92 -5.51
C PRO A 461 -11.60 9.78 -6.77
N SER A 462 -10.53 9.94 -7.55
CA SER A 462 -10.64 10.44 -8.92
C SER A 462 -11.21 9.35 -9.84
N PRO A 463 -11.86 9.72 -10.97
CA PRO A 463 -12.28 8.75 -11.99
C PRO A 463 -11.13 7.82 -12.40
N LYS A 464 -11.43 6.52 -12.56
CA LYS A 464 -10.39 5.48 -12.73
C LYS A 464 -9.67 5.52 -14.08
N ASP A 465 -10.39 5.89 -15.13
CA ASP A 465 -9.92 5.93 -16.51
C ASP A 465 -9.82 7.37 -17.03
N VAL A 466 -8.97 7.57 -18.03
CA VAL A 466 -8.70 8.89 -18.63
C VAL A 466 -9.95 9.52 -19.25
N PRO A 467 -10.77 8.81 -20.06
CA PRO A 467 -11.99 9.39 -20.63
C PRO A 467 -12.94 9.97 -19.58
N THR A 468 -13.26 9.21 -18.54
CA THR A 468 -14.15 9.66 -17.46
C THR A 468 -13.53 10.79 -16.65
N TYR A 469 -12.20 10.80 -16.47
CA TYR A 469 -11.50 11.89 -15.82
C TYR A 469 -11.62 13.20 -16.60
N LEU A 470 -11.44 13.15 -17.92
CA LEU A 470 -11.60 14.31 -18.79
C LEU A 470 -13.03 14.86 -18.77
N GLU A 471 -14.03 13.98 -18.77
CA GLU A 471 -15.45 14.36 -18.73
C GLU A 471 -15.85 15.00 -17.40
N LYS A 472 -15.33 14.50 -16.28
CA LYS A 472 -15.75 14.90 -14.92
C LYS A 472 -14.80 15.88 -14.23
N LEU A 473 -13.88 16.49 -14.97
CA LEU A 473 -12.81 17.32 -14.42
C LEU A 473 -13.34 18.48 -13.56
N GLU A 474 -14.32 19.23 -14.06
CA GLU A 474 -14.90 20.38 -13.34
C GLU A 474 -15.58 19.94 -12.04
N ARG A 475 -16.42 18.90 -12.13
CA ARG A 475 -17.07 18.30 -10.95
C ARG A 475 -16.04 17.81 -9.93
N LEU A 476 -14.96 17.17 -10.36
CA LEU A 476 -13.90 16.71 -9.47
C LEU A 476 -13.22 17.88 -8.74
N ALA A 477 -13.03 19.02 -9.39
CA ALA A 477 -12.49 20.22 -8.77
C ALA A 477 -13.42 20.76 -7.67
N ASP A 478 -14.73 20.79 -7.93
CA ASP A 478 -15.74 21.20 -6.94
C ASP A 478 -15.82 20.20 -5.77
N ASP A 479 -15.82 18.90 -6.06
CA ASP A 479 -15.80 17.84 -5.04
C ASP A 479 -14.56 17.98 -4.14
N LYS A 480 -13.37 18.28 -4.71
CA LYS A 480 -12.15 18.54 -3.93
C LYS A 480 -12.28 19.79 -3.06
N ARG A 481 -12.83 20.89 -3.60
CA ARG A 481 -13.04 22.13 -2.85
C ARG A 481 -13.94 21.87 -1.64
N ALA A 482 -15.11 21.27 -1.84
CA ALA A 482 -16.01 20.88 -0.75
C ALA A 482 -15.31 19.97 0.27
N PHE A 483 -14.56 18.97 -0.21
CA PHE A 483 -13.85 17.99 0.61
C PHE A 483 -12.84 18.61 1.58
N PHE A 484 -12.20 19.74 1.23
CA PHE A 484 -11.28 20.45 2.12
C PHE A 484 -11.93 21.62 2.89
N THR A 485 -12.99 22.24 2.37
CA THR A 485 -13.68 23.36 3.04
C THR A 485 -14.71 22.94 4.10
N GLU A 486 -15.50 21.88 3.87
CA GLU A 486 -16.79 21.64 4.59
C GLU A 486 -16.73 21.28 6.10
N LYS A 487 -15.55 21.23 6.75
CA LYS A 487 -15.44 20.65 8.11
C LYS A 487 -14.79 21.50 9.19
N GLU A 488 -14.36 22.73 8.90
CA GLU A 488 -14.04 23.70 9.97
C GLU A 488 -15.31 24.42 10.47
N THR A 489 -16.34 24.57 9.63
CA THR A 489 -17.55 25.35 9.95
C THR A 489 -18.48 24.67 10.97
N GLN A 490 -18.53 23.34 11.05
CA GLN A 490 -19.37 22.65 12.05
C GLN A 490 -18.81 22.73 13.48
N LYS A 491 -17.50 22.90 13.68
CA LYS A 491 -16.94 23.10 15.03
C LYS A 491 -17.09 24.54 15.53
N ASN A 492 -17.12 25.52 14.63
CA ASN A 492 -17.36 26.91 15.01
C ASN A 492 -18.85 27.21 15.22
N ALA A 493 -19.76 26.53 14.51
CA ALA A 493 -21.20 26.63 14.76
C ALA A 493 -21.63 26.03 16.13
N LEU A 494 -20.93 24.99 16.61
CA LEU A 494 -21.19 24.38 17.92
C LEU A 494 -20.50 25.10 19.11
N ARG A 495 -19.60 26.06 18.84
CA ARG A 495 -18.93 26.88 19.88
C ARG A 495 -19.45 28.32 19.94
N GLY A 496 -20.24 28.76 18.97
CA GLY A 496 -20.81 30.12 18.91
C GLY A 496 -22.25 30.25 19.39
N GLY A 497 -22.88 29.17 19.88
CA GLY A 497 -24.30 29.14 20.29
C GLY A 497 -24.52 29.26 21.80
N GLY A 498 -23.72 30.05 22.51
CA GLY A 498 -23.79 30.17 23.97
C GLY A 498 -23.22 31.48 24.48
N ASN A 499 -23.93 32.58 24.21
CA ASN A 499 -24.15 33.73 25.07
C ASN A 499 -24.71 34.87 24.22
N ASP A 500 -26.04 35.03 24.28
CA ASP A 500 -26.72 36.30 24.47
C ASP A 500 -28.07 36.03 25.15
#